data_AF-A0A810N1U8-F1
#
_entry.id   AF-A0A810N1U8-F1
#
_cell.length_a   1.000
_cell.length_b   1.000
_cell.length_c   1.000
_cell.angle_alpha   90.00
_cell.angle_beta   90.00
_cell.angle_gamma   90.00
#
_symmetry.space_group_name_H-M   'P 1'
#
loop_
_entity.id
_entity.type
_entity.pdbx_description
1 polymer ?
#
loop_
_entity_poly.entity_id
_entity_poly.type
_entity_poly.pdbx_seq_one_letter_code
_entity_poly.pdbx_strand_id
1 'polypeptide(L)'
;MVERGNRGLRQAIDMFVLSAAVKAYRESTWGFNFAQHRMLVLGSVRVNELTALHTQISELWMAGDFDVPAGQERLQEIFESDLLPASRYEGAAALPDSFAQLMPSLDKVLHRLGRHPICCVTDRGPRIPRR
;
A
#
# COMPACT_ATOMS: atom_id res chain seq x y z
N MET A 1 22.38 -12.08 5.39
CA MET A 1 21.23 -11.62 6.21
C MET A 1 20.40 -10.52 5.53
N VAL A 2 20.64 -10.21 4.24
CA VAL A 2 19.99 -9.09 3.50
C VAL A 2 18.67 -9.51 2.82
N GLU A 3 18.49 -10.80 2.50
CA GLU A 3 17.29 -11.29 1.79
C GLU A 3 16.00 -11.28 2.60
N ARG A 4 16.06 -11.42 3.93
CA ARG A 4 14.83 -11.40 4.76
C ARG A 4 14.19 -10.02 4.84
N GLY A 5 14.99 -8.95 4.77
CA GLY A 5 14.48 -7.57 4.80
C GLY A 5 13.70 -7.19 3.54
N ASN A 6 14.16 -7.66 2.38
CA ASN A 6 13.54 -7.27 1.10
C ASN A 6 12.17 -7.95 0.87
N ARG A 7 12.02 -9.21 1.32
CA ARG A 7 10.75 -9.94 1.23
C ARG A 7 9.66 -9.31 2.10
N GLY A 8 9.99 -8.96 3.34
CA GLY A 8 9.04 -8.31 4.25
C GLY A 8 8.59 -6.94 3.75
N LEU A 9 9.51 -6.14 3.20
CA LEU A 9 9.16 -4.85 2.58
C LEU A 9 8.27 -5.03 1.35
N ARG A 10 8.54 -6.01 0.50
CA ARG A 10 7.69 -6.32 -0.66
C ARG A 10 6.27 -6.70 -0.21
N GLN A 11 6.14 -7.60 0.76
CA GLN A 11 4.83 -7.98 1.31
C GLN A 11 4.11 -6.78 1.93
N ALA A 12 4.82 -5.88 2.61
CA ALA A 12 4.22 -4.66 3.16
C ALA A 12 3.68 -3.72 2.06
N ILE A 13 4.40 -3.61 0.93
CA ILE A 13 3.93 -2.84 -0.25
C ILE A 13 2.72 -3.53 -0.88
N ASP A 14 2.76 -4.85 -1.04
CA ASP A 14 1.64 -5.63 -1.59
C ASP A 14 0.38 -5.47 -0.70
N MET A 15 0.53 -5.54 0.62
CA MET A 15 -0.55 -5.30 1.58
C MET A 15 -1.06 -3.85 1.56
N PHE A 16 -0.18 -2.87 1.35
CA PHE A 16 -0.55 -1.48 1.16
C PHE A 16 -1.45 -1.30 -0.09
N VAL A 17 -1.09 -1.94 -1.21
CA VAL A 17 -1.92 -1.93 -2.43
C VAL A 17 -3.28 -2.58 -2.18
N LEU A 18 -3.32 -3.76 -1.55
CA LEU A 18 -4.57 -4.44 -1.22
C LEU A 18 -5.47 -3.60 -0.31
N SER A 19 -4.88 -2.97 0.71
CA SER A 19 -5.61 -2.08 1.62
C SER A 19 -6.22 -0.89 0.89
N ALA A 20 -5.50 -0.34 -0.08
CA ALA A 20 -5.98 0.73 -0.95
C ALA A 20 -7.15 0.26 -1.85
N ALA A 21 -7.03 -0.93 -2.43
CA ALA A 21 -8.08 -1.53 -3.26
C ALA A 21 -9.35 -1.82 -2.44
N VAL A 22 -9.21 -2.39 -1.24
CA VAL A 22 -10.34 -2.65 -0.31
C VAL A 22 -11.05 -1.37 0.06
N LYS A 23 -10.28 -0.32 0.34
CA LYS A 23 -10.82 0.99 0.62
C LYS A 23 -11.64 1.52 -0.57
N ALA A 24 -11.15 1.39 -1.80
CA ALA A 24 -11.91 1.77 -3.00
C ALA A 24 -13.13 0.89 -3.26
N TYR A 25 -13.08 -0.40 -2.92
CA TYR A 25 -14.25 -1.30 -2.98
C TYR A 25 -15.35 -0.84 -2.01
N ARG A 26 -14.96 -0.39 -0.81
CA ARG A 26 -15.88 0.20 0.17
C ARG A 26 -16.48 1.53 -0.30
N GLU A 27 -15.71 2.36 -1.00
CA GLU A 27 -16.26 3.59 -1.63
C GLU A 27 -17.42 3.27 -2.57
N SER A 28 -17.26 2.27 -3.45
CA SER A 28 -18.32 1.87 -4.37
C SER A 28 -19.52 1.23 -3.69
N THR A 29 -19.31 0.56 -2.55
CA THR A 29 -20.39 -0.14 -1.83
C THR A 29 -21.19 0.81 -0.92
N TRP A 30 -20.53 1.79 -0.31
CA TRP A 30 -21.13 2.64 0.73
C TRP A 30 -21.30 4.11 0.32
N GLY A 31 -20.85 4.50 -0.87
CA GLY A 31 -20.99 5.87 -1.37
C GLY A 31 -20.10 6.91 -0.67
N PHE A 32 -19.08 6.45 0.07
CA PHE A 32 -18.09 7.35 0.68
C PHE A 32 -16.97 7.68 -0.30
N ASN A 33 -16.37 8.87 -0.14
CA ASN A 33 -15.10 9.23 -0.76
C ASN A 33 -14.05 9.30 0.33
N PHE A 34 -12.98 8.52 0.22
CA PHE A 34 -11.88 8.61 1.17
C PHE A 34 -10.71 9.42 0.60
N ALA A 35 -9.96 10.09 1.48
CA ALA A 35 -8.76 10.83 1.13
C ALA A 35 -7.67 9.92 0.50
N GLN A 36 -6.70 10.52 -0.19
CA GLN A 36 -5.59 9.82 -0.85
C GLN A 36 -4.93 8.77 0.05
N HIS A 37 -4.66 7.58 -0.49
CA HIS A 37 -3.94 6.52 0.23
C HIS A 37 -2.44 6.69 -0.01
N ARG A 38 -1.66 6.83 1.06
CA ARG A 38 -0.22 7.10 1.00
C ARG A 38 0.50 6.26 2.05
N MET A 39 1.69 5.76 1.71
CA MET A 39 2.55 5.06 2.65
C MET A 39 3.48 6.06 3.32
N LEU A 40 3.55 6.05 4.65
CA LEU A 40 4.50 6.88 5.41
C LEU A 40 5.67 6.03 5.88
N VAL A 41 6.89 6.48 5.60
CA VAL A 41 8.12 5.81 6.04
C VAL A 41 8.57 6.42 7.36
N LEU A 42 8.47 5.64 8.45
CA LEU A 42 8.77 6.04 9.83
C LEU A 42 9.58 4.95 10.54
N GLY A 43 10.84 4.75 10.12
CA GLY A 43 11.70 3.67 10.65
C GLY A 43 12.86 4.12 11.53
N SER A 44 13.17 5.41 11.57
CA SER A 44 14.30 5.97 12.34
C SER A 44 14.06 7.44 12.66
N VAL A 45 14.75 7.94 13.68
CA VAL A 45 14.85 9.39 13.98
C VAL A 45 15.94 10.07 13.13
N ARG A 46 16.81 9.28 12.49
CA ARG A 46 17.92 9.78 11.67
C ARG A 46 17.47 9.93 10.22
N VAL A 47 17.67 11.13 9.68
CA VAL A 47 17.22 11.50 8.33
C VAL A 47 17.85 10.62 7.26
N ASN A 48 19.15 10.33 7.34
CA ASN A 48 19.85 9.49 6.38
C ASN A 48 19.29 8.06 6.31
N GLU A 49 18.97 7.45 7.45
CA GLU A 49 18.36 6.12 7.53
C GLU A 49 16.94 6.13 6.97
N LEU A 50 16.16 7.19 7.22
CA LEU A 50 14.83 7.37 6.62
C LEU A 50 14.90 7.55 5.11
N THR A 51 15.83 8.36 4.60
CA THR A 51 16.03 8.57 3.16
C THR A 51 16.43 7.25 2.49
N ALA A 52 17.35 6.49 3.07
CA ALA A 52 17.77 5.20 2.52
C ALA A 52 16.60 4.20 2.46
N LEU A 53 15.79 4.13 3.52
CA LEU A 53 14.60 3.26 3.54
C LEU A 53 13.54 3.74 2.54
N HIS A 54 13.31 5.05 2.43
CA HIS A 54 12.41 5.64 1.45
C HIS A 54 12.83 5.29 0.01
N THR A 55 14.11 5.42 -0.31
CA THR A 55 14.66 5.01 -1.61
C THR A 55 14.40 3.53 -1.88
N GLN A 56 14.73 2.65 -0.91
CA GLN A 56 14.54 1.21 -1.07
C GLN A 56 13.06 0.84 -1.32
N ILE A 57 12.13 1.40 -0.55
CA ILE A 57 10.69 1.12 -0.72
C ILE A 57 10.21 1.70 -2.06
N SER A 58 10.72 2.85 -2.48
CA SER A 58 10.37 3.47 -3.76
C SER A 58 10.83 2.63 -4.95
N GLU A 59 12.04 2.06 -4.88
CA GLU A 59 12.54 1.13 -5.90
C GLU A 59 11.68 -0.14 -5.97
N LEU A 60 11.32 -0.71 -4.81
CA LEU A 60 10.43 -1.87 -4.74
C LEU A 60 9.03 -1.58 -5.30
N TRP A 61 8.49 -0.38 -5.06
CA TRP A 61 7.21 0.06 -5.63
C TRP A 61 7.28 0.09 -7.16
N MET A 62 8.34 0.69 -7.71
CA MET A 62 8.54 0.77 -9.15
C MET A 62 8.72 -0.62 -9.79
N ALA A 63 9.29 -1.58 -9.07
CA ALA A 63 9.44 -2.97 -9.47
C ALA A 63 8.26 -3.89 -9.03
N GLY A 64 7.15 -3.29 -8.60
CA GLY A 64 6.00 -4.00 -8.04
C GLY A 64 5.20 -4.81 -9.07
N ASP A 65 5.18 -4.31 -10.31
CA ASP A 65 4.49 -4.85 -11.49
C ASP A 65 3.03 -5.24 -11.22
N PHE A 66 2.29 -4.40 -10.48
CA PHE A 66 0.91 -4.70 -10.06
C PHE A 66 -0.09 -4.82 -11.21
N ASP A 67 0.26 -4.29 -12.39
CA ASP A 67 -0.55 -4.35 -13.61
C ASP A 67 -0.30 -5.61 -14.46
N VAL A 68 0.66 -6.48 -14.07
CA VAL A 68 0.97 -7.71 -14.81
C VAL A 68 0.60 -8.96 -14.01
N PRO A 69 0.41 -10.13 -14.65
CA PRO A 69 -0.06 -11.34 -13.97
C PRO A 69 0.78 -11.75 -12.76
N ALA A 70 2.11 -11.68 -12.87
CA ALA A 70 3.01 -12.00 -11.76
C ALA A 70 2.84 -11.08 -10.53
N GLY A 71 2.43 -9.82 -10.74
CA GLY A 71 2.06 -8.91 -9.67
C GLY A 71 0.74 -9.29 -9.01
N GLN A 72 -0.25 -9.58 -9.84
CA GLN A 72 -1.59 -9.97 -9.41
C GLN A 72 -1.60 -11.29 -8.65
N GLU A 73 -0.80 -12.27 -9.06
CA GLU A 73 -0.64 -13.55 -8.35
C GLU A 73 -0.14 -13.34 -6.91
N ARG A 74 0.89 -12.51 -6.70
CA ARG A 74 1.35 -12.19 -5.33
C ARG A 74 0.28 -11.48 -4.49
N LEU A 75 -0.45 -10.55 -5.11
CA LEU A 75 -1.53 -9.84 -4.43
C LEU A 75 -2.65 -10.81 -4.05
N GLN A 76 -2.98 -11.75 -4.94
CA GLN A 76 -3.97 -12.79 -4.67
C GLN A 76 -3.53 -13.70 -3.52
N GLU A 77 -2.27 -14.15 -3.52
CA GLU A 77 -1.71 -14.97 -2.43
C GLU A 77 -1.90 -14.28 -1.07
N ILE A 78 -1.49 -13.02 -0.95
CA ILE A 78 -1.59 -12.24 0.31
C ILE A 78 -3.07 -11.97 0.67
N PHE A 79 -3.92 -11.71 -0.32
CA PHE A 79 -5.34 -11.51 -0.11
C PHE A 79 -5.98 -12.76 0.52
N GLU A 80 -5.68 -13.94 -0.01
CA GLU A 80 -6.24 -15.21 0.44
C GLU A 80 -5.61 -15.71 1.75
N SER A 81 -4.31 -15.52 1.94
CA SER A 81 -3.60 -16.00 3.13
C SER A 81 -3.83 -15.15 4.37
N ASP A 82 -3.91 -13.83 4.21
CA ASP A 82 -3.89 -12.89 5.35
C ASP A 82 -5.16 -12.04 5.42
N LEU A 83 -5.52 -11.35 4.34
CA LEU A 83 -6.55 -10.32 4.38
C LEU A 83 -7.97 -10.90 4.53
N LEU A 84 -8.29 -11.95 3.76
CA LEU A 84 -9.58 -12.62 3.81
C LEU A 84 -9.82 -13.35 5.15
N PRO A 85 -8.86 -14.11 5.72
CA PRO A 85 -9.03 -14.70 7.04
C PRO A 85 -9.16 -13.66 8.16
N ALA A 86 -8.30 -12.64 8.17
CA ALA A 86 -8.33 -11.60 9.21
C ALA A 86 -9.67 -10.86 9.22
N SER A 87 -10.21 -10.55 8.05
CA SER A 87 -11.48 -9.86 7.94
C SER A 87 -12.70 -10.65 8.37
N ARG A 88 -12.72 -11.96 8.09
CA ARG A 88 -13.80 -12.86 8.52
C ARG A 88 -13.84 -12.96 10.04
N TYR A 89 -12.67 -12.98 10.69
CA TYR A 89 -12.57 -13.01 12.14
C TYR A 89 -13.08 -11.71 12.79
N GLU A 90 -12.71 -10.55 12.24
CA GLU A 90 -13.08 -9.24 12.78
C GLU A 90 -14.52 -8.80 12.45
N GLY A 91 -15.27 -9.58 11.64
CA GLY A 91 -16.61 -9.20 11.19
C GLY A 91 -16.61 -7.92 10.35
N ALA A 92 -15.50 -7.66 9.63
CA ALA A 92 -15.28 -6.40 8.94
C ALA A 92 -16.33 -6.19 7.83
N ALA A 93 -17.12 -5.13 7.97
CA ALA A 93 -18.15 -4.80 6.99
C ALA A 93 -17.52 -4.51 5.60
N ALA A 94 -18.17 -5.04 4.56
CA ALA A 94 -17.84 -4.90 3.13
C ALA A 94 -16.37 -5.14 2.77
N LEU A 95 -15.94 -6.39 2.85
CA LEU A 95 -14.82 -6.90 2.09
C LEU A 95 -15.32 -7.77 0.94
N PRO A 96 -14.58 -7.84 -0.18
CA PRO A 96 -14.94 -8.76 -1.25
C PRO A 96 -14.73 -10.20 -0.77
N ASP A 97 -15.59 -11.10 -1.24
CA ASP A 97 -15.51 -12.53 -0.92
C ASP A 97 -14.39 -13.23 -1.69
N SER A 98 -13.86 -12.58 -2.73
CA SER A 98 -12.81 -13.11 -3.60
C SER A 98 -11.92 -11.99 -4.16
N PHE A 99 -10.70 -12.35 -4.55
CA PHE A 99 -9.77 -11.44 -5.21
C PHE A 99 -10.33 -10.87 -6.52
N ALA A 100 -11.11 -11.66 -7.27
CA ALA A 100 -11.73 -11.24 -8.53
C ALA A 100 -12.68 -10.03 -8.37
N GLN A 101 -13.42 -9.96 -7.25
CA GLN A 101 -14.29 -8.81 -6.95
C GLN A 101 -13.50 -7.54 -6.63
N LEU A 102 -12.24 -7.67 -6.21
CA LEU A 102 -11.35 -6.56 -5.89
C LEU A 102 -10.71 -5.94 -7.15
N MET A 103 -10.60 -6.70 -8.25
CA MET A 103 -9.89 -6.29 -9.46
C MET A 103 -10.32 -4.93 -10.05
N PRO A 104 -11.64 -4.62 -10.21
CA PRO A 104 -12.03 -3.31 -10.72
C PRO A 104 -11.60 -2.15 -9.81
N SER A 105 -11.56 -2.37 -8.50
CA SER A 105 -11.10 -1.38 -7.53
C SER A 105 -9.58 -1.27 -7.52
N LEU A 106 -8.86 -2.36 -7.78
CA LEU A 106 -7.40 -2.39 -7.87
C LEU A 106 -6.90 -1.50 -9.00
N ASP A 107 -7.41 -1.66 -10.23
CA ASP A 107 -6.99 -0.86 -11.38
C ASP A 107 -7.21 0.65 -11.14
N LYS A 108 -8.39 1.00 -10.60
CA LYS A 108 -8.74 2.37 -10.23
C LYS A 108 -7.74 2.95 -9.22
N VAL A 109 -7.30 2.14 -8.27
CA VAL A 109 -6.40 2.55 -7.20
C VAL A 109 -4.97 2.69 -7.68
N LEU A 110 -4.47 1.77 -8.52
CA LEU A 110 -3.13 1.86 -9.10
C LEU A 110 -2.99 3.17 -9.89
N HIS A 111 -4.01 3.54 -10.65
CA HIS A 111 -4.06 4.84 -11.33
C HIS A 111 -4.04 6.03 -10.36
N ARG A 112 -4.74 5.95 -9.22
CA ARG A 112 -4.76 7.01 -8.19
C ARG A 112 -3.45 7.13 -7.40
N LEU A 113 -2.79 6.01 -7.10
CA LEU A 113 -1.53 5.98 -6.36
C LEU A 113 -0.39 6.58 -7.19
N GLY A 114 -0.40 6.33 -8.50
CA GLY A 114 0.58 6.89 -9.42
C GLY A 114 2.01 6.48 -9.07
N ARG A 115 2.99 7.33 -9.43
CA ARG A 115 4.41 6.97 -9.32
C ARG A 115 5.02 7.17 -7.93
N HIS A 116 4.42 8.00 -7.09
CA HIS A 116 5.00 8.42 -5.81
C HIS A 116 4.02 8.33 -4.63
N PRO A 117 3.44 7.15 -4.34
CA PRO A 117 2.53 6.99 -3.19
C PRO A 117 3.26 6.91 -1.84
N ILE A 118 4.59 6.85 -1.85
CA ILE A 118 5.43 6.69 -0.65
C ILE A 118 6.00 8.05 -0.27
N CYS A 119 5.65 8.52 0.93
CA CYS A 119 6.11 9.79 1.47
C CYS A 119 7.15 9.58 2.56
N CYS A 120 8.23 10.35 2.49
CA CYS A 120 9.20 10.47 3.58
C CYS A 120 8.81 11.68 4.46
N VAL A 121 8.67 11.47 5.77
CA VAL A 121 8.29 12.54 6.72
C VAL A 121 9.44 13.52 7.00
N THR A 122 10.64 13.27 6.46
CA THR A 122 11.77 14.20 6.54
C THR A 122 11.60 15.44 5.68
N ASP A 123 10.58 15.48 4.81
CA ASP A 123 10.14 16.70 4.15
C ASP A 123 9.57 17.65 5.21
N ARG A 124 10.47 18.33 5.92
CA ARG A 124 10.11 19.51 6.69
C ARG A 124 9.53 20.48 5.68
N GLY A 125 8.20 20.56 5.63
CA GLY A 125 7.50 21.62 4.91
C GLY A 125 8.10 23.00 5.24
N PRO A 126 7.83 24.02 4.40
CA PRO A 126 8.48 25.32 4.51
C PRO A 126 8.47 25.80 5.96
N ARG A 127 9.66 26.12 6.50
CA ARG A 127 9.79 26.65 7.85
C ARG A 127 8.95 27.92 7.91
N ILE A 128 7.81 27.86 8.60
CA ILE A 128 7.06 29.06 8.95
C ILE A 128 8.01 29.91 9.79
N PRO A 129 8.42 31.11 9.34
CA PRO A 129 9.28 31.96 10.15
C PRO A 129 8.50 32.29 11.42
N ARG A 130 9.07 31.96 12.58
CA ARG A 130 8.53 32.43 13.85
C ARG A 130 8.72 33.95 13.86
N ARG A 131 7.60 34.68 13.85
CA ARG A 131 7.55 36.10 14.17
C ARG A 131 7.94 36.32 15.62
#